data_AF-A0AA50UFU1-F1
#
_entry.id   AF-A0AA50UFU1-F1
#
_cell.length_a   1.000
_cell.length_b   1.000
_cell.length_c   1.000
_cell.angle_alpha   90.00
_cell.angle_beta   90.00
_cell.angle_gamma   90.00
#
_symmetry.space_group_name_H-M   'P 1'
#
loop_
_entity.id
_entity.type
_entity.pdbx_description
1 polymer ?
#
loop_
_entity_poly.entity_id
_entity_poly.type
_entity_poly.pdbx_seq_one_letter_code
_entity_poly.pdbx_strand_id
1 'polypeptide(L)'
;GQIKRELTFPPECIEGTVPSSEKRRRMTKTDVAPVDAWRIMMALKSGLLAETCWALDILNILLFDDNCIGYFGLQHMPGLLDLLLEHFHKSLSDVF
;
A
#
# COMPACT_ATOMS: atom_id res chain seq x y z
N GLY A 1 21.96 45.79 16.57
CA GLY A 1 21.40 44.43 16.50
C GLY A 1 20.46 44.36 15.32
N GLN A 2 20.72 43.49 14.35
CA GLN A 2 19.83 43.31 13.21
C GLN A 2 18.61 42.50 13.67
N ILE A 3 17.45 43.14 13.65
CA ILE A 3 16.15 42.49 13.85
C ILE A 3 15.93 41.62 12.61
N LYS A 4 16.03 40.30 12.78
CA LYS A 4 15.60 39.31 11.79
C LYS A 4 14.10 39.56 11.60
N ARG A 5 13.71 40.22 10.50
CA ARG A 5 12.30 40.30 10.10
C ARG A 5 11.87 38.87 9.81
N GLU A 6 11.00 38.32 10.64
CA GLU A 6 10.30 37.08 10.32
C GLU A 6 9.52 37.32 9.03
N LEU A 7 10.00 36.70 7.94
CA LEU A 7 9.33 36.69 6.65
C LEU A 7 8.20 35.65 6.75
N THR A 8 7.13 36.02 7.45
CA THR A 8 5.94 35.18 7.57
C THR A 8 5.02 35.50 6.41
N PHE A 9 4.69 34.51 5.58
CA PHE A 9 3.67 34.66 4.55
C PHE A 9 2.30 34.92 5.20
N PRO A 10 1.41 35.70 4.55
CA PRO A 10 0.05 35.88 5.03
C PRO A 10 -0.67 34.54 5.26
N PRO A 11 -1.58 34.45 6.25
CA PRO A 11 -2.47 33.30 6.35
C PRO A 11 -3.24 33.13 5.04
N GLU A 12 -3.47 31.88 4.63
CA GLU A 12 -4.08 31.49 3.34
C GLU A 12 -3.22 31.68 2.08
N CYS A 13 -1.98 32.17 2.20
CA CYS A 13 -1.05 32.20 1.07
C CYS A 13 -0.47 30.79 0.82
N ILE A 14 -0.36 30.37 -0.44
CA ILE A 14 0.14 29.02 -0.78
C ILE A 14 1.56 28.78 -0.23
N GLU A 15 2.40 29.81 -0.18
CA GLU A 15 3.77 29.77 0.33
C GLU A 15 3.84 29.56 1.86
N GLY A 16 2.74 29.84 2.56
CA GLY A 16 2.57 29.57 3.99
C GLY A 16 1.99 28.17 4.29
N THR A 17 1.70 27.37 3.27
CA THR A 17 1.12 26.02 3.45
C THR A 17 2.09 25.12 4.20
N VAL A 18 1.66 24.58 5.34
CA VAL A 18 2.42 23.60 6.10
C VAL A 18 1.94 22.18 5.78
N PRO A 19 2.83 21.17 5.76
CA PRO A 19 2.42 19.78 5.61
C PRO A 19 1.45 19.36 6.72
N SER A 20 0.41 18.60 6.35
CA SER A 20 -0.44 17.96 7.34
C SER A 20 0.39 17.01 8.22
N SER A 21 0.30 17.19 9.54
CA SER A 21 0.99 16.36 10.54
C SER A 21 0.20 15.11 10.93
N GLU A 22 -0.90 14.81 10.23
CA GLU A 22 -1.73 13.64 10.46
C GLU A 22 -0.93 12.35 10.29
N LYS A 23 -0.90 11.53 11.35
CA LYS A 23 -0.21 10.24 11.31
C LYS A 23 -1.09 9.22 10.61
N ARG A 24 -0.57 8.60 9.54
CA ARG A 24 -1.23 7.47 8.89
C ARG A 24 -1.21 6.25 9.83
N ARG A 25 -2.38 5.80 10.27
CA ARG A 25 -2.52 4.55 11.04
C ARG A 25 -2.16 3.34 10.17
N ARG A 26 -1.39 2.41 10.74
CA ARG A 26 -1.15 1.09 10.15
C ARG A 26 -2.37 0.20 10.37
N MET A 27 -2.83 -0.44 9.30
CA MET A 27 -3.93 -1.42 9.34
C MET A 27 -3.39 -2.79 9.73
N THR A 28 -4.19 -3.59 10.40
CA THR A 28 -3.88 -5.00 10.76
C THR A 28 -4.98 -5.92 10.24
N LYS A 29 -4.86 -7.23 10.47
CA LYS A 29 -5.90 -8.20 10.10
C LYS A 29 -7.30 -7.82 10.63
N THR A 30 -7.39 -7.19 11.80
CA THR A 30 -8.69 -6.82 12.40
C THR A 30 -9.40 -5.69 11.66
N ASP A 31 -8.67 -4.91 10.87
CA ASP A 31 -9.22 -3.83 10.05
C ASP A 31 -9.66 -4.32 8.66
N VAL A 32 -9.44 -5.60 8.35
CA VAL A 32 -9.74 -6.23 7.06
C VAL A 32 -10.85 -7.27 7.24
N ALA A 33 -11.83 -7.25 6.35
CA ALA A 33 -12.87 -8.28 6.33
C ALA A 33 -12.24 -9.68 6.10
N PRO A 34 -12.84 -10.77 6.60
CA PRO A 34 -12.37 -12.12 6.26
C PRO A 34 -12.26 -12.30 4.74
N VAL A 35 -11.07 -12.68 4.27
CA VAL A 35 -10.76 -12.84 2.85
C VAL A 35 -10.13 -14.21 2.62
N ASP A 36 -10.66 -14.93 1.64
CA ASP A 36 -10.09 -16.19 1.17
C ASP A 36 -8.87 -15.94 0.28
N ALA A 37 -7.85 -16.79 0.44
CA ALA A 37 -6.64 -16.79 -0.40
C ALA A 37 -6.96 -16.80 -1.91
N TRP A 38 -7.96 -17.60 -2.32
CA TRP A 38 -8.38 -17.70 -3.71
C TRP A 38 -8.88 -16.37 -4.29
N ARG A 39 -9.57 -15.55 -3.49
CA ARG A 39 -10.08 -14.25 -3.94
C ARG A 39 -8.94 -13.30 -4.28
N ILE A 40 -7.89 -13.28 -3.45
CA ILE A 40 -6.68 -12.49 -3.70
C ILE A 40 -6.02 -12.96 -5.00
N MET A 41 -5.88 -14.27 -5.19
CA MET A 41 -5.30 -14.83 -6.42
C MET A 41 -6.10 -14.45 -7.66
N MET A 42 -7.44 -14.52 -7.62
CA MET A 42 -8.29 -14.16 -8.78
C MET A 42 -8.25 -12.67 -9.08
N ALA A 43 -8.23 -11.82 -8.03
CA ALA A 43 -8.10 -10.38 -8.19
C ALA A 43 -6.77 -10.03 -8.87
N LEU A 44 -5.65 -10.64 -8.46
CA LEU A 44 -4.35 -10.49 -9.12
C LEU A 44 -4.37 -11.01 -10.58
N LYS A 45 -5.00 -12.16 -10.83
CA LYS A 45 -5.11 -12.74 -12.18
C LYS A 45 -5.94 -11.91 -13.14
N SER A 46 -6.90 -11.14 -12.63
CA SER A 46 -7.79 -10.33 -13.47
C SER A 46 -7.04 -9.23 -14.23
N GLY A 47 -5.91 -8.75 -13.69
CA GLY A 47 -5.15 -7.62 -14.24
C GLY A 47 -5.88 -6.28 -14.19
N LEU A 48 -7.07 -6.22 -13.60
CA LEU A 48 -7.81 -4.97 -13.42
C LEU A 48 -7.11 -4.12 -12.36
N LEU A 49 -6.93 -2.81 -12.62
CA LEU A 49 -6.18 -1.93 -11.73
C LEU A 49 -6.76 -1.92 -10.31
N ALA A 50 -8.07 -1.71 -10.17
CA ALA A 50 -8.72 -1.64 -8.86
C ALA A 50 -8.62 -2.96 -8.08
N GLU A 51 -8.83 -4.10 -8.76
CA GLU A 51 -8.73 -5.44 -8.15
C GLU A 51 -7.29 -5.77 -7.76
N THR A 52 -6.33 -5.40 -8.61
CA THR A 52 -4.90 -5.61 -8.35
C THR A 52 -4.43 -4.76 -7.17
N CYS A 53 -4.78 -3.47 -7.13
CA CYS A 53 -4.50 -2.59 -5.99
C CYS A 53 -5.14 -3.13 -4.70
N TRP A 54 -6.41 -3.50 -4.75
CA TRP A 54 -7.10 -4.10 -3.61
C TRP A 54 -6.37 -5.36 -3.13
N ALA A 55 -6.03 -6.29 -4.05
CA ALA A 55 -5.36 -7.53 -3.70
C ALA A 55 -3.98 -7.29 -3.08
N LEU A 56 -3.18 -6.37 -3.64
CA LEU A 56 -1.85 -6.01 -3.11
C LEU A 56 -1.95 -5.32 -1.75
N ASP A 57 -2.91 -4.43 -1.54
CA ASP A 57 -3.13 -3.77 -0.25
C ASP A 57 -3.53 -4.78 0.83
N ILE A 58 -4.49 -5.65 0.53
CA ILE A 58 -4.92 -6.71 1.45
C ILE A 58 -3.77 -7.67 1.75
N LEU A 59 -3.04 -8.12 0.72
CA LEU A 59 -1.91 -9.03 0.88
C LEU A 59 -0.80 -8.40 1.73
N ASN A 60 -0.48 -7.12 1.51
CA ASN A 60 0.50 -6.40 2.31
C ASN A 60 0.09 -6.25 3.78
N ILE A 61 -1.18 -5.94 4.05
CA ILE A 61 -1.70 -5.84 5.43
C ILE A 61 -1.59 -7.20 6.14
N LEU A 62 -2.01 -8.28 5.47
CA LEU A 62 -2.06 -9.61 6.07
C LEU A 62 -0.67 -10.26 6.20
N LEU A 63 0.24 -10.02 5.27
CA LEU A 63 1.63 -10.49 5.37
C LEU A 63 2.43 -9.76 6.46
N PHE A 64 2.05 -8.52 6.78
CA PHE A 64 2.72 -7.74 7.81
C PHE A 64 2.25 -8.11 9.23
N ASP A 65 1.10 -8.79 9.37
CA ASP A 65 0.55 -9.19 10.67
C ASP A 65 1.03 -10.59 11.06
N ASP A 66 1.85 -10.66 12.12
CA ASP A 66 2.44 -11.89 12.65
C ASP A 66 1.39 -12.95 13.01
N ASN A 67 0.15 -12.55 13.29
CA ASN A 67 -0.92 -13.48 13.66
C ASN A 67 -1.49 -14.25 12.45
N CYS A 68 -1.27 -13.82 11.22
CA CYS A 68 -1.78 -14.50 10.03
C CYS A 68 -0.77 -14.76 8.92
N ILE A 69 0.45 -14.25 9.00
CA ILE A 69 1.49 -14.48 8.00
C ILE A 69 1.68 -15.97 7.63
N GLY A 70 1.57 -16.89 8.60
CA GLY A 70 1.71 -18.34 8.38
C GLY A 70 0.66 -18.94 7.43
N TYR A 71 -0.52 -18.33 7.31
CA TYR A 71 -1.56 -18.77 6.37
C TYR A 71 -1.15 -18.54 4.91
N PHE A 72 -0.34 -17.50 4.66
CA PHE A 72 0.05 -17.07 3.30
C PHE A 72 1.37 -17.68 2.81
N GLY A 73 1.83 -18.75 3.46
CA GLY A 73 3.01 -19.49 3.00
C GLY A 73 2.84 -19.98 1.56
N LEU A 74 3.91 -19.87 0.74
CA LEU A 74 3.86 -20.23 -0.69
C LEU A 74 3.49 -21.69 -0.96
N GLN A 75 3.71 -22.58 0.02
CA GLN A 75 3.24 -23.97 -0.04
C GLN A 75 1.70 -24.08 -0.05
N HIS A 76 1.01 -23.15 0.63
CA HIS A 76 -0.45 -23.11 0.72
C HIS A 76 -1.10 -22.32 -0.42
N MET A 77 -0.32 -21.50 -1.15
CA MET A 77 -0.79 -20.71 -2.29
C MET A 77 0.11 -20.92 -3.51
N PRO A 78 0.00 -22.07 -4.19
CA PRO A 78 0.77 -22.34 -5.40
C PRO A 78 0.43 -21.31 -6.49
N GLY A 79 1.46 -20.77 -7.15
CA GLY A 79 1.31 -19.78 -8.22
C GLY A 79 1.19 -18.33 -7.76
N LEU A 80 1.16 -18.05 -6.45
CA LEU A 80 1.13 -16.67 -5.95
C LEU A 80 2.40 -15.91 -6.33
N LEU A 81 3.57 -16.52 -6.14
CA LEU A 81 4.85 -15.89 -6.44
C LEU A 81 4.97 -15.55 -7.94
N ASP A 82 4.54 -16.47 -8.81
CA ASP A 82 4.54 -16.26 -10.27
C ASP A 82 3.70 -15.04 -10.65
N LEU A 83 2.49 -14.91 -10.10
CA LEU A 83 1.62 -13.74 -10.34
C LEU A 83 2.27 -12.43 -9.85
N LEU A 84 2.87 -12.44 -8.66
CA LEU A 84 3.54 -11.26 -8.14
C LEU A 84 4.75 -10.86 -9.01
N LEU A 85 5.49 -11.84 -9.52
CA LEU A 85 6.61 -11.60 -10.43
C LEU A 85 6.15 -11.06 -11.79
N GLU A 86 5.02 -11.54 -12.33
CA GLU A 86 4.42 -11.00 -13.55
C GLU A 86 4.05 -9.52 -13.37
N HIS A 87 3.36 -9.17 -12.28
CA HIS A 87 3.01 -7.79 -11.95
C HIS A 87 4.25 -6.91 -11.72
N PHE A 88 5.27 -7.45 -11.07
CA PHE A 88 6.52 -6.73 -10.83
C PHE A 88 7.28 -6.49 -12.14
N HIS A 89 7.38 -7.49 -13.01
CA HIS A 89 8.00 -7.36 -14.33
C HIS A 89 7.28 -6.33 -15.19
N LYS A 90 5.94 -6.36 -15.24
CA LYS A 90 5.12 -5.35 -15.91
C LYS A 90 5.42 -3.94 -15.36
N SER A 91 5.47 -3.79 -14.05
CA SER A 91 5.74 -2.50 -13.39
C SER A 91 7.14 -1.97 -13.71
N LEU A 92 8.15 -2.84 -13.73
CA LEU A 92 9.51 -2.46 -14.12
C LEU A 92 9.56 -1.99 -15.58
N SER A 93 8.90 -2.73 -16.48
CA SER A 93 8.83 -2.37 -17.90
C SER A 93 8.09 -1.06 -18.20
N ASP A 94 7.20 -0.63 -17.30
CA ASP A 94 6.45 0.63 -17.46
C ASP A 94 7.23 1.84 -16.91
N VAL A 95 8.21 1.62 -16.03
CA VAL A 95 8.98 2.68 -15.35
C VAL A 95 10.37 2.88 -15.93
N PHE A 96 11.04 1.81 -16.38
CA PHE A 96 12.41 1.80 -16.88
C PHE A 96 12.48 1.50 -18.38
#